data_AF-B4KIF0-F1
#
_entry.id   AF-B4KIF0-F1
#
_cell.length_a   1.000
_cell.length_b   1.000
_cell.length_c   1.000
_cell.angle_alpha   90.00
_cell.angle_beta   90.00
_cell.angle_gamma   90.00
#
_symmetry.space_group_name_H-M   'P 1'
#
loop_
_entity.id
_entity.type
_entity.pdbx_description
1 polymer ?
#
loop_
_entity_poly.entity_id
_entity_poly.type
_entity_poly.pdbx_seq_one_letter_code
_entity_poly.pdbx_strand_id
1 'polypeptide(L)'
;MAGWFKLSLFLILLTLGLDAKKDQRKLKVVIDTFYVKHHDPDLFEELKCVVTQANRSYLSCNMILRRSIDQAEMITNFDIIKANNQTMKLYNNRMDFCQYFTALHKNFNYTLTDWYMAEKHVPNYLPECKYKVSTKFYSYSKLIVTALNIGRLLSNN
;
A
#
# COMPACT_ATOMS: atom_id res chain seq x y z
N MET A 1 48.62 -28.18 29.09
CA MET A 1 47.30 -28.61 28.56
C MET A 1 46.18 -27.75 29.15
N ALA A 2 46.05 -26.47 28.76
CA ALA A 2 45.06 -25.55 29.36
C ALA A 2 44.46 -24.51 28.38
N GLY A 3 44.81 -24.56 27.10
CA GLY A 3 44.43 -23.53 26.11
C GLY A 3 43.18 -23.88 25.27
N TRP A 4 42.90 -25.16 25.06
CA TRP A 4 41.85 -25.59 24.12
C TRP A 4 40.43 -25.51 24.70
N PHE A 5 40.30 -25.63 26.02
CA PHE A 5 39.00 -25.57 26.70
C PHE A 5 38.38 -24.15 26.68
N LYS A 6 39.19 -23.09 26.56
CA LYS A 6 38.71 -21.71 26.54
C LYS A 6 38.17 -21.27 25.16
N LEU A 7 38.70 -21.81 24.07
CA LEU A 7 38.22 -21.50 22.72
C LEU A 7 36.86 -22.14 22.43
N SER A 8 36.63 -23.35 22.96
CA SER A 8 35.35 -24.07 22.82
C SER A 8 34.19 -23.31 23.47
N LEU A 9 34.40 -22.71 24.64
CA LEU A 9 33.36 -21.98 25.36
C LEU A 9 32.96 -20.67 24.64
N PHE A 10 33.91 -20.01 23.97
CA PHE A 10 33.67 -18.78 23.21
C PHE A 10 32.87 -19.04 21.92
N LEU A 11 33.08 -20.19 21.28
CA LEU A 11 32.30 -20.64 20.11
C LEU A 11 30.85 -21.00 20.48
N ILE A 12 30.62 -21.58 21.66
CA ILE A 12 29.26 -21.90 22.16
C ILE A 12 28.47 -20.61 22.45
N LEU A 13 29.13 -19.57 22.98
CA LEU A 13 28.53 -18.25 23.19
C LEU A 13 28.19 -17.52 21.88
N LEU A 14 28.94 -17.75 20.79
CA LEU A 14 28.62 -17.22 19.46
C LEU A 14 27.43 -17.95 18.80
N THR A 15 27.25 -19.25 19.05
CA THR A 15 26.08 -20.01 18.54
C THR A 15 24.81 -19.86 19.38
N LEU A 16 24.95 -19.47 20.65
CA LEU A 16 23.83 -19.00 21.48
C LEU A 16 23.48 -17.52 21.22
N GLY A 17 24.20 -16.87 20.30
CA GLY A 17 23.82 -15.62 19.67
C GLY A 17 22.56 -15.78 18.84
N LEU A 18 21.43 -15.93 19.55
CA LEU A 18 20.11 -15.42 19.21
C LEU A 18 19.86 -15.31 17.71
N ASP A 19 19.70 -16.45 17.03
CA ASP A 19 18.64 -16.50 16.02
C ASP A 19 17.32 -16.54 16.81
N ALA A 20 17.01 -15.40 17.45
CA ALA A 20 15.64 -15.11 17.79
C ALA A 20 14.96 -15.09 16.44
N LYS A 21 14.32 -16.22 16.07
CA LYS A 21 13.28 -16.24 15.06
C LYS A 21 12.31 -15.16 15.50
N LYS A 22 12.53 -13.95 15.00
CA LYS A 22 11.72 -12.79 15.29
C LYS A 22 10.39 -13.16 14.70
N ASP A 23 9.48 -13.61 15.56
CA ASP A 23 8.11 -13.90 15.18
C ASP A 23 7.65 -12.69 14.37
N GLN A 24 7.45 -12.91 13.08
CA GLN A 24 7.19 -11.80 12.18
C GLN A 24 5.80 -11.34 12.52
N ARG A 25 5.73 -10.23 13.27
CA ARG A 25 4.48 -9.62 13.72
C ARG A 25 3.61 -9.43 12.48
N LYS A 26 2.59 -10.27 12.33
CA LYS A 26 1.71 -10.24 11.16
C LYS A 26 0.80 -9.05 11.34
N LEU A 27 1.06 -7.95 10.65
CA LEU A 27 0.17 -6.79 10.68
C LEU A 27 -0.93 -6.98 9.64
N LYS A 28 -2.17 -6.89 10.08
CA LYS A 28 -3.36 -6.83 9.23
C LYS A 28 -3.64 -5.38 8.83
N VAL A 29 -3.81 -5.15 7.53
CA VAL A 29 -4.23 -3.85 6.98
C VAL A 29 -5.75 -3.78 6.98
N VAL A 30 -6.30 -2.73 7.59
CA VAL A 30 -7.73 -2.41 7.59
C VAL A 30 -7.95 -1.07 6.91
N ILE A 31 -8.90 -1.00 5.99
CA ILE A 31 -9.33 0.24 5.32
C ILE A 31 -10.56 0.76 6.08
N ASP A 32 -10.44 1.92 6.72
CA ASP A 32 -11.57 2.54 7.44
C ASP A 32 -12.39 3.45 6.52
N THR A 33 -11.71 4.14 5.59
CA THR A 33 -12.34 5.07 4.68
C THR A 33 -11.63 5.02 3.34
N PHE A 34 -12.42 4.92 2.28
CA PHE A 34 -11.96 5.08 0.91
C PHE A 34 -12.90 6.02 0.18
N TYR A 35 -12.38 7.06 -0.44
CA TYR A 35 -13.16 7.89 -1.32
C TYR A 35 -12.36 8.32 -2.53
N VAL A 36 -13.09 8.63 -3.60
CA VAL A 36 -12.55 9.08 -4.88
C VAL A 36 -13.15 10.44 -5.17
N LYS A 37 -12.29 11.41 -5.44
CA LYS A 37 -12.65 12.74 -5.92
C LYS A 37 -12.34 12.84 -7.40
N HIS A 38 -13.37 13.14 -8.19
CA HIS A 38 -13.27 13.38 -9.62
C HIS A 38 -12.95 14.86 -9.84
N HIS A 39 -11.92 15.14 -10.63
CA HIS A 39 -11.56 16.50 -11.04
C HIS A 39 -11.86 16.76 -12.52
N ASP A 40 -12.17 15.70 -13.27
CA ASP A 40 -12.59 15.75 -14.66
C ASP A 40 -13.84 14.87 -14.83
N PRO A 41 -15.04 15.37 -14.48
CA PRO A 41 -16.27 14.57 -14.49
C PRO A 41 -16.63 14.08 -15.90
N ASP A 42 -16.23 14.81 -16.94
CA ASP A 42 -16.51 14.45 -18.35
C ASP A 42 -15.60 13.34 -18.89
N LEU A 43 -14.57 12.94 -18.13
CA LEU A 43 -13.68 11.84 -18.51
C LEU A 43 -14.30 10.47 -18.20
N PHE A 44 -15.09 10.37 -17.13
CA PHE A 44 -15.56 9.09 -16.62
C PHE A 44 -17.05 8.90 -16.95
N GLU A 45 -17.37 7.75 -17.53
CA GLU A 45 -18.74 7.25 -17.54
C GLU A 45 -19.02 6.59 -16.20
N GLU A 46 -18.08 5.76 -15.75
CA GLU A 46 -18.09 5.16 -14.43
C GLU A 46 -16.69 5.22 -13.83
N LEU A 47 -16.60 5.58 -12.56
CA LEU A 47 -15.45 5.27 -11.72
C LEU A 47 -15.99 5.06 -10.32
N LYS A 48 -16.23 3.80 -9.99
CA LYS A 48 -16.85 3.38 -8.74
C LYS A 48 -15.92 2.43 -8.02
N CYS A 49 -15.59 2.76 -6.78
CA CYS A 49 -14.80 1.90 -5.92
C CYS A 49 -15.58 1.58 -4.66
N VAL A 50 -15.51 0.33 -4.23
CA VAL A 50 -16.19 -0.18 -3.03
C VAL A 50 -15.16 -0.89 -2.17
N VAL A 51 -15.24 -0.65 -0.87
CA VAL A 51 -14.49 -1.39 0.13
C VAL A 51 -15.40 -2.42 0.77
N THR A 52 -15.01 -3.69 0.70
CA THR A 52 -15.70 -4.79 1.36
C THR A 52 -14.86 -5.28 2.53
N GLN A 53 -15.51 -5.53 3.67
CA GLN A 53 -14.87 -6.08 4.86
C GLN A 53 -15.27 -7.54 5.03
N ALA A 54 -14.29 -8.43 5.13
CA ALA A 54 -14.49 -9.82 5.51
C ALA A 54 -13.39 -10.24 6.50
N ASN A 55 -12.57 -11.24 6.16
CA ASN A 55 -11.34 -11.53 6.88
C ASN A 55 -10.26 -10.44 6.70
N ARG A 56 -10.33 -9.67 5.60
CA ARG A 56 -9.46 -8.56 5.19
C ARG A 56 -10.31 -7.43 4.63
N SER A 57 -9.70 -6.26 4.43
CA SER A 57 -10.30 -5.20 3.63
C SER A 57 -9.96 -5.40 2.16
N TYR A 58 -10.98 -5.47 1.33
CA TYR A 58 -10.88 -5.64 -0.12
C TYR A 58 -11.34 -4.36 -0.81
N LEU A 59 -10.58 -3.90 -1.79
CA LEU A 59 -10.92 -2.77 -2.65
C LEU A 59 -11.27 -3.32 -4.04
N SER A 60 -12.49 -3.06 -4.47
CA SER A 60 -12.97 -3.38 -5.82
C SER A 60 -13.32 -2.09 -6.53
N CYS A 61 -12.78 -1.88 -7.72
CA CYS A 61 -13.00 -0.68 -8.52
C CYS A 61 -13.45 -1.07 -9.93
N ASN A 62 -14.47 -0.37 -10.42
CA ASN A 62 -14.88 -0.41 -11.81
C ASN A 62 -14.67 0.95 -12.44
N MET A 63 -14.15 0.98 -13.67
CA MET A 63 -13.88 2.21 -14.40
C MET A 63 -14.23 2.06 -15.88
N ILE A 64 -15.00 3.01 -16.39
CA ILE A 64 -15.34 3.17 -17.80
C ILE A 64 -15.06 4.61 -18.20
N LEU A 65 -14.26 4.80 -19.24
CA LEU A 65 -13.85 6.10 -19.74
C LEU A 65 -14.70 6.55 -20.92
N ARG A 66 -15.10 7.82 -20.95
CA ARG A 66 -15.76 8.47 -22.11
C ARG A 66 -14.79 8.78 -23.25
N ARG A 67 -13.50 8.91 -22.94
CA ARG A 67 -12.42 9.17 -23.90
C ARG A 67 -11.16 8.40 -23.52
N SER A 68 -10.36 8.01 -24.51
CA SER A 68 -9.12 7.28 -24.28
C SER A 68 -8.09 8.15 -23.58
N ILE A 69 -7.25 7.54 -22.75
CA ILE A 69 -6.08 8.15 -22.10
C ILE A 69 -4.84 7.38 -22.54
N ASP A 70 -3.94 8.04 -23.23
CA ASP A 70 -2.66 7.53 -23.73
C ASP A 70 -1.46 8.12 -22.97
N GLN A 71 -1.70 9.10 -22.08
CA GLN A 71 -0.72 9.58 -21.10
C GLN A 71 -1.34 9.66 -19.71
N ALA A 72 -0.78 8.91 -18.77
CA ALA A 72 -1.24 8.86 -17.39
C ALA A 72 -0.07 8.77 -16.40
N GLU A 73 -0.06 9.66 -15.41
CA GLU A 73 0.89 9.68 -14.31
C GLU A 73 0.16 9.46 -12.98
N MET A 74 0.73 8.63 -12.12
CA MET A 74 0.21 8.34 -10.79
C MET A 74 1.23 8.75 -9.73
N ILE A 75 0.79 9.60 -8.80
CA ILE A 75 1.58 10.00 -7.62
C ILE A 75 0.88 9.49 -6.38
N THR A 76 1.53 8.60 -5.64
CA THR A 76 1.02 7.98 -4.42
C THR A 76 1.90 8.35 -3.22
N ASN A 77 1.30 9.00 -2.23
CA ASN A 77 1.92 9.24 -0.93
C ASN A 77 1.31 8.28 0.09
N PHE A 78 2.15 7.50 0.75
CA PHE A 78 1.77 6.65 1.87
C PHE A 78 2.37 7.26 3.14
N ASP A 79 1.51 7.77 4.00
CA ASP A 79 1.87 8.34 5.29
C ASP A 79 1.39 7.46 6.45
N ILE A 80 2.19 7.42 7.51
CA ILE A 80 1.83 6.83 8.80
C ILE A 80 1.52 7.94 9.77
N ILE A 81 0.44 7.78 10.51
CA ILE A 81 0.01 8.69 11.58
C ILE A 81 0.31 8.00 12.91
N LYS A 82 1.28 8.54 13.65
CA LYS A 82 1.67 8.06 14.97
C LYS A 82 0.60 8.37 16.02
N ALA A 83 0.72 7.72 17.19
CA ALA A 83 -0.18 7.96 18.32
C ALA A 83 -0.23 9.43 18.80
N ASN A 84 0.87 10.18 18.63
CA ASN A 84 0.94 11.61 18.95
C ASN A 84 0.46 12.52 17.81
N ASN A 85 -0.28 11.98 16.83
CA ASN A 85 -0.75 12.64 15.60
C ASN A 85 0.35 13.21 14.69
N GLN A 86 1.62 12.90 14.93
CA GLN A 86 2.67 13.22 13.97
C GLN A 86 2.60 12.30 12.76
N THR A 87 2.72 12.90 11.58
CA THR A 87 2.72 12.18 10.31
C THR A 87 4.15 11.89 9.86
N MET A 88 4.44 10.65 9.48
CA MET A 88 5.69 10.23 8.86
C MET A 88 5.41 9.72 7.45
N LYS A 89 6.19 10.20 6.47
CA LYS A 89 6.16 9.63 5.12
C LYS A 89 6.78 8.24 5.14
N LEU A 90 6.03 7.25 4.67
CA LEU A 90 6.53 5.89 4.46
C LEU A 90 7.03 5.74 3.03
N TYR A 91 6.19 6.08 2.05
CA TYR A 91 6.51 6.02 0.64
C TYR A 91 6.02 7.26 -0.10
N ASN A 92 6.79 7.69 -1.09
CA ASN A 92 6.37 8.66 -2.08
C ASN A 92 6.74 8.09 -3.45
N ASN A 93 5.73 7.57 -4.15
CA ASN A 93 5.91 6.87 -5.40
C ASN A 93 5.35 7.73 -6.53
N ARG A 94 6.16 7.95 -7.55
CA ARG A 94 5.75 8.54 -8.83
C ARG A 94 5.89 7.45 -9.89
N MET A 95 4.78 7.09 -10.51
CA MET A 95 4.71 6.04 -11.51
C MET A 95 4.15 6.61 -12.81
N ASP A 96 4.84 6.33 -13.90
CA ASP A 96 4.27 6.48 -15.23
C ASP A 96 3.35 5.29 -15.49
N PHE A 97 2.04 5.54 -15.50
CA PHE A 97 1.03 4.49 -15.65
C PHE A 97 1.07 3.91 -17.07
N CYS A 98 1.56 4.66 -18.05
CA CYS A 98 1.66 4.23 -19.45
C CYS A 98 2.77 3.19 -19.70
N GLN A 99 3.79 3.14 -18.83
CA GLN A 99 4.78 2.06 -18.87
C GLN A 99 4.18 0.70 -18.53
N TYR A 100 3.06 0.68 -17.80
CA TYR A 100 2.36 -0.55 -17.42
C TYR A 100 1.14 -0.82 -18.31
N PHE A 101 0.50 0.23 -18.82
CA PHE A 101 -0.67 0.17 -19.68
C PHE A 101 -0.45 1.04 -20.91
N THR A 102 -0.23 0.47 -22.10
CA THR A 102 0.05 1.23 -23.33
C THR A 102 -0.94 2.39 -23.55
N ALA A 103 -2.23 2.14 -23.34
CA ALA A 103 -3.28 3.15 -23.27
C ALA A 103 -4.51 2.59 -22.52
N LEU A 104 -5.32 3.49 -21.97
CA LEU A 104 -6.68 3.20 -21.51
C LEU A 104 -7.68 3.63 -22.57
N HIS A 105 -8.43 2.69 -23.12
CA HIS A 105 -9.37 2.91 -24.22
C HIS A 105 -10.73 3.37 -23.71
N LYS A 106 -11.38 4.26 -24.47
CA LYS A 106 -12.78 4.64 -24.24
C LYS A 106 -13.70 3.43 -24.31
N ASN A 107 -14.80 3.47 -23.56
CA ASN A 107 -15.87 2.46 -23.52
C ASN A 107 -15.37 1.05 -23.19
N PHE A 108 -14.16 0.93 -22.65
CA PHE A 108 -13.63 -0.33 -22.13
C PHE A 108 -13.93 -0.41 -20.64
N ASN A 109 -14.33 -1.59 -20.18
CA ASN A 109 -14.57 -1.87 -18.78
C ASN A 109 -13.26 -2.33 -18.11
N TYR A 110 -12.69 -1.45 -17.28
CA TYR A 110 -11.54 -1.76 -16.44
C TYR A 110 -12.01 -2.15 -15.05
N THR A 111 -11.89 -3.43 -14.70
CA THR A 111 -12.26 -3.95 -13.38
C THR A 111 -11.03 -4.35 -12.56
N LEU A 112 -10.94 -3.84 -11.35
CA LEU A 112 -10.08 -4.35 -10.28
C LEU A 112 -10.97 -5.03 -9.25
N THR A 113 -10.80 -6.34 -9.04
CA THR A 113 -11.65 -7.12 -8.14
C THR A 113 -10.86 -7.60 -6.94
N ASP A 114 -11.41 -7.36 -5.75
CA ASP A 114 -10.94 -7.87 -4.46
C ASP A 114 -9.44 -7.65 -4.23
N TRP A 115 -8.95 -6.46 -4.60
CA TRP A 115 -7.58 -6.09 -4.33
C TRP A 115 -7.39 -5.90 -2.83
N TYR A 116 -6.38 -6.53 -2.26
CA TYR A 116 -6.02 -6.35 -0.86
C TYR A 116 -4.51 -6.19 -0.72
N MET A 117 -4.10 -5.49 0.33
CA MET A 117 -2.69 -5.38 0.68
C MET A 117 -2.27 -6.61 1.49
N ALA A 118 -1.38 -7.43 0.92
CA ALA A 118 -0.83 -8.57 1.65
C ALA A 118 0.13 -8.10 2.75
N GLU A 119 0.16 -8.84 3.86
CA GLU A 119 0.91 -8.51 5.08
C GLU A 119 2.42 -8.40 4.82
N LYS A 120 2.94 -9.17 3.86
CA LYS A 120 4.36 -9.13 3.44
C LYS A 120 4.80 -7.79 2.84
N HIS A 121 3.86 -6.95 2.41
CA HIS A 121 4.14 -5.63 1.85
C HIS A 121 4.18 -4.54 2.93
N VAL A 122 3.82 -4.89 4.17
CA VAL A 122 3.89 -4.00 5.32
C VAL A 122 5.26 -4.21 6.00
N PRO A 123 6.10 -3.17 6.12
CA PRO A 123 7.39 -3.34 6.77
C PRO A 123 7.26 -3.74 8.24
N ASN A 124 8.03 -4.76 8.64
CA ASN A 124 7.97 -5.36 9.99
C ASN A 124 8.38 -4.43 11.15
N TYR A 125 8.96 -3.27 10.84
CA TYR A 125 9.29 -2.25 11.85
C TYR A 125 8.11 -1.34 12.19
N LEU A 126 7.00 -1.42 11.44
CA LEU A 126 5.82 -0.61 11.71
C LEU A 126 5.11 -1.12 12.96
N PRO A 127 4.72 -0.23 13.89
CA PRO A 127 3.83 -0.59 14.98
C PRO A 127 2.37 -0.59 14.48
N GLU A 128 1.45 -0.99 15.36
CA GLU A 128 0.04 -0.65 15.17
C GLU A 128 -0.11 0.87 15.09
N CYS A 129 -0.72 1.35 14.02
CA CYS A 129 -0.85 2.77 13.75
C CYS A 129 -1.96 3.05 12.74
N LYS A 130 -2.31 4.34 12.61
CA LYS A 130 -3.16 4.80 11.51
C LYS A 130 -2.29 5.07 10.29
N TYR A 131 -2.85 4.90 9.12
CA TYR A 131 -2.19 5.28 7.88
C TYR A 131 -3.12 6.10 7.00
N LYS A 132 -2.51 6.83 6.07
CA LYS A 132 -3.17 7.62 5.06
C LYS A 132 -2.44 7.44 3.74
N VAL A 133 -3.12 6.90 2.74
CA VAL A 133 -2.62 6.83 1.36
C VAL A 133 -3.40 7.82 0.52
N SER A 134 -2.69 8.74 -0.14
CA SER A 134 -3.27 9.66 -1.12
C SER A 134 -2.66 9.39 -2.49
N THR A 135 -3.51 9.05 -3.45
CA THR A 135 -3.12 8.81 -4.83
C THR A 135 -3.73 9.86 -5.73
N LYS A 136 -2.92 10.50 -6.55
CA LYS A 136 -3.34 11.47 -7.56
C LYS A 136 -3.03 10.91 -8.94
N PHE A 137 -4.02 10.95 -9.82
CA PHE A 137 -3.86 10.56 -11.22
C PHE A 137 -3.90 11.82 -12.08
N TYR A 138 -2.92 11.93 -12.97
CA TYR A 138 -2.78 13.00 -13.92
C TYR A 138 -2.87 12.44 -15.33
N SER A 139 -3.53 13.14 -16.23
CA SER A 139 -3.46 12.90 -17.66
C SER A 139 -3.05 14.20 -18.34
N TYR A 140 -2.01 14.17 -19.18
CA TYR A 140 -1.43 15.38 -19.78
C TYR A 140 -1.18 16.50 -18.75
N SER A 141 -0.62 16.15 -17.59
CA SER A 141 -0.39 17.05 -16.44
C SER A 141 -1.65 17.66 -15.79
N LYS A 142 -2.86 17.32 -16.26
CA LYS A 142 -4.12 17.69 -15.62
C LYS A 142 -4.51 16.65 -14.58
N LEU A 143 -4.78 17.08 -13.35
CA LEU A 143 -5.30 16.21 -12.30
C LEU A 143 -6.71 15.73 -12.68
N ILE A 144 -6.90 14.42 -12.81
CA ILE A 144 -8.18 13.82 -13.20
C ILE A 144 -8.89 13.15 -12.03
N VAL A 145 -8.12 12.53 -11.12
CA VAL A 145 -8.65 11.79 -9.96
C VAL A 145 -7.75 12.00 -8.75
N THR A 146 -8.37 12.10 -7.58
CA THR A 146 -7.69 11.89 -6.29
C THR A 146 -8.39 10.79 -5.52
N ALA A 147 -7.69 9.72 -5.20
CA ALA A 147 -8.14 8.70 -4.28
C ALA A 147 -7.52 8.94 -2.90
N LEU A 148 -8.33 8.82 -1.85
CA LEU A 148 -7.85 8.80 -0.48
C LEU A 148 -8.27 7.52 0.19
N ASN A 149 -7.29 6.83 0.79
CA ASN A 149 -7.48 5.70 1.66
C ASN A 149 -6.95 6.06 3.06
N ILE A 150 -7.79 5.92 4.08
CA ILE A 150 -7.40 6.04 5.48
C ILE A 150 -7.72 4.70 6.14
N GLY A 151 -6.81 4.25 7.00
CA GLY A 151 -7.02 2.99 7.70
C GLY A 151 -6.07 2.78 8.87
N ARG A 152 -6.00 1.52 9.30
CA ARG A 152 -5.20 1.08 10.44
C ARG A 152 -4.39 -0.18 10.13
N LEU A 153 -3.21 -0.25 10.72
CA LEU A 153 -2.43 -1.47 10.85
C LEU A 153 -2.68 -2.06 12.24
N LEU A 154 -3.16 -3.30 12.30
CA LEU A 154 -3.50 -4.00 13.54
C LEU A 154 -2.66 -5.28 13.66
N SER A 155 -2.28 -5.69 14.87
CA SER A 155 -1.69 -7.01 15.06
C SER A 155 -2.70 -8.10 14.72
N ASN A 156 -2.27 -9.07 13.92
CA ASN A 156 -3.03 -10.28 13.62
C ASN A 156 -2.71 -11.29 14.73
N ASN A 157 -3.60 -11.39 15.73
CA ASN A 157 -3.50 -12.38 16.80
C ASN A 157 -3.85 -13.78 16.31
#